data_AF-A0A8J8BU06-F1
#
_entry.id   AF-A0A8J8BU06-F1
#
_cell.length_a   1.000
_cell.length_b   1.000
_cell.length_c   1.000
_cell.angle_alpha   90.00
_cell.angle_beta   90.00
_cell.angle_gamma   90.00
#
_symmetry.space_group_name_H-M   'P 1'
#
loop_
_entity.id
_entity.type
_entity.pdbx_description
1 polymer ?
#
loop_
_entity_poly.entity_id
_entity_poly.type
_entity_poly.pdbx_seq_one_letter_code
_entity_poly.pdbx_strand_id
1 'polypeptide(L)'
;MGVHRVTSDAARAYVRREKILGSAISVLGRASSQIDGLDRETLEMCGDMASDLLPHAPGYAGKLMMVIARLFWSAAGAGEKEGRNASLEDIEKRLANLEGKIG
;
A
#
# COMPACT_ATOMS: atom_id res chain seq x y z
N MET A 1 -12.76 11.81 25.37
CA MET A 1 -12.34 12.18 24.01
C MET A 1 -13.53 12.01 23.10
N GLY A 2 -14.05 13.10 22.54
CA GLY A 2 -15.31 13.12 21.80
C GLY A 2 -15.27 12.16 20.61
N VAL A 3 -16.12 11.15 20.65
CA VAL A 3 -16.37 10.27 19.50
C VAL A 3 -17.04 11.12 18.45
N HIS A 4 -16.27 11.71 17.53
CA HIS A 4 -16.83 12.29 16.32
C HIS A 4 -17.50 11.14 15.57
N ARG A 5 -18.82 11.00 15.74
CA ARG A 5 -19.62 10.07 14.95
C ARG A 5 -19.33 10.40 13.49
N VAL A 6 -18.76 9.44 12.77
CA VAL A 6 -18.48 9.54 11.34
C VAL A 6 -19.81 9.48 10.61
N THR A 7 -20.54 10.60 10.58
CA THR A 7 -21.95 10.64 10.15
C THR A 7 -22.11 10.86 8.65
N SER A 8 -21.20 11.57 7.99
CA SER A 8 -21.26 11.83 6.55
C SER A 8 -20.51 10.79 5.71
N ASP A 9 -20.95 10.59 4.47
CA ASP A 9 -20.26 9.71 3.51
C ASP A 9 -18.83 10.17 3.22
N ALA A 10 -18.62 11.48 3.12
CA ALA A 10 -17.28 12.05 2.95
C ALA A 10 -16.35 11.70 4.13
N ALA A 11 -16.86 11.78 5.37
CA ALA A 11 -16.09 11.40 6.55
C ALA A 11 -15.81 9.89 6.58
N ARG A 12 -16.78 9.05 6.18
CA ARG A 12 -16.57 7.59 6.06
C ARG A 12 -15.52 7.25 5.01
N ALA A 13 -15.56 7.89 3.84
CA ALA A 13 -14.60 7.70 2.78
C ALA A 13 -13.19 8.12 3.20
N TYR A 14 -13.06 9.28 3.87
CA TYR A 14 -11.79 9.73 4.44
C TYR A 14 -11.22 8.73 5.44
N VAL A 15 -12.02 8.30 6.43
CA VAL A 15 -11.59 7.33 7.44
C VAL A 15 -11.18 6.00 6.80
N ARG A 16 -11.93 5.52 5.80
CA ARG A 16 -11.59 4.30 5.07
C ARG A 16 -10.25 4.44 4.36
N ARG A 17 -10.02 5.56 3.65
CA ARG A 17 -8.75 5.85 2.99
C ARG A 17 -7.58 5.85 3.98
N GLU A 18 -7.70 6.59 5.08
CA GLU A 18 -6.64 6.69 6.09
C GLU A 18 -6.33 5.32 6.72
N LYS A 19 -7.36 4.52 7.00
CA LYS A 19 -7.19 3.15 7.51
C LYS A 19 -6.40 2.29 6.53
N ILE A 20 -6.80 2.26 5.25
CA ILE A 20 -6.13 1.45 4.22
C ILE A 20 -4.69 1.91 4.02
N LEU A 21 -4.44 3.23 3.94
CA LEU A 21 -3.08 3.78 3.83
C LEU A 21 -2.20 3.38 5.01
N GLY A 22 -2.69 3.55 6.24
CA GLY A 22 -1.95 3.20 7.45
C GLY A 22 -1.60 1.71 7.50
N SER A 23 -2.56 0.84 7.19
CA SER A 23 -2.34 -0.60 7.13
C SER A 23 -1.31 -0.96 6.05
N ALA A 24 -1.43 -0.39 4.84
CA ALA A 24 -0.51 -0.70 3.75
C ALA A 24 0.92 -0.23 4.04
N ILE A 25 1.09 0.96 4.62
CA ILE A 25 2.40 1.47 5.05
C ILE A 25 3.02 0.54 6.10
N SER A 26 2.23 0.04 7.05
CA SER A 26 2.71 -0.90 8.06
C SER A 26 3.19 -2.21 7.43
N VAL A 27 2.39 -2.78 6.51
CA VAL A 27 2.74 -4.02 5.79
C VAL A 27 4.00 -3.85 4.95
N LEU A 28 4.10 -2.76 4.18
CA LEU A 28 5.30 -2.44 3.39
C LEU A 28 6.53 -2.20 4.28
N GLY A 29 6.34 -1.58 5.45
CA GLY A 29 7.38 -1.43 6.47
C GLY A 29 7.89 -2.78 6.96
N ARG A 30 7.00 -3.71 7.31
CA ARG A 30 7.38 -5.09 7.68
C ARG A 30 8.12 -5.78 6.55
N ALA A 31 7.58 -5.73 5.32
CA ALA A 31 8.23 -6.31 4.15
C ALA A 31 9.66 -5.79 3.96
N SER A 32 9.86 -4.47 4.11
CA SER A 32 11.18 -3.86 3.95
C SER A 32 12.22 -4.36 4.96
N SER A 33 11.80 -4.72 6.18
CA SER A 33 12.70 -5.23 7.22
C SER A 33 13.12 -6.70 7.05
N GLN A 34 12.42 -7.45 6.19
CA GLN A 34 12.67 -8.87 5.95
C GLN A 34 12.84 -9.17 4.45
N ILE A 35 13.34 -8.18 3.70
CA ILE A 35 13.38 -8.20 2.23
C ILE A 35 14.10 -9.43 1.66
N ASP A 36 15.15 -9.91 2.34
CA ASP A 36 15.93 -11.08 1.94
C ASP A 36 15.19 -12.42 2.12
N GLY A 37 14.11 -12.43 2.92
CA GLY A 37 13.29 -13.60 3.20
C GLY A 37 12.03 -13.71 2.34
N LEU A 38 11.71 -12.68 1.55
CA LEU A 38 10.51 -12.65 0.71
C LEU A 38 10.80 -13.24 -0.66
N ASP A 39 9.84 -14.03 -1.17
CA ASP A 39 9.92 -14.52 -2.53
C ASP A 39 9.70 -13.39 -3.56
N ARG A 40 10.14 -13.64 -4.79
CA ARG A 40 10.03 -12.70 -5.90
C ARG A 40 8.59 -12.20 -6.10
N GLU A 41 7.62 -13.10 -6.03
CA GLU A 41 6.21 -12.76 -6.25
C GLU A 41 5.71 -11.78 -5.19
N THR A 42 6.06 -12.01 -3.92
CA THR A 42 5.68 -11.18 -2.78
C THR A 42 6.36 -9.81 -2.83
N LEU A 43 7.63 -9.76 -3.21
CA LEU A 43 8.34 -8.50 -3.45
C LEU A 43 7.69 -7.71 -4.60
N GLU A 44 7.33 -8.37 -5.68
CA GLU A 44 6.65 -7.73 -6.81
C GLU A 44 5.27 -7.19 -6.41
N MET A 45 4.52 -7.94 -5.60
CA MET A 45 3.25 -7.50 -5.02
C MET A 45 3.42 -6.29 -4.10
N CYS A 46 4.52 -6.19 -3.33
CA CYS A 46 4.83 -5.01 -2.53
C CYS A 46 5.03 -3.78 -3.42
N GLY A 47 5.74 -3.96 -4.55
CA GLY A 47 5.95 -2.90 -5.51
C GLY A 47 4.63 -2.42 -6.13
N ASP A 48 3.79 -3.36 -6.56
CA ASP A 48 2.48 -3.05 -7.11
C ASP A 48 1.58 -2.36 -6.07
N MET A 49 1.60 -2.82 -4.81
CA MET A 49 0.84 -2.21 -3.71
C MET A 49 1.26 -0.76 -3.47
N ALA A 50 2.57 -0.48 -3.39
CA ALA A 50 3.05 0.88 -3.24
C ALA A 50 2.63 1.77 -4.42
N SER A 51 2.72 1.26 -5.66
CA SER A 51 2.24 2.00 -6.83
C SER A 51 0.74 2.31 -6.75
N ASP A 52 -0.08 1.38 -6.25
CA ASP A 52 -1.52 1.58 -6.10
C ASP A 52 -1.89 2.66 -5.09
N LEU A 53 -1.05 2.86 -4.07
CA LEU A 53 -1.29 3.88 -3.04
C LEU A 53 -1.03 5.30 -3.52
N LEU A 54 -0.25 5.47 -4.59
CA LEU A 54 0.18 6.79 -5.09
C LEU A 54 -0.99 7.78 -5.27
N PRO A 55 -2.13 7.43 -5.90
CA PRO A 55 -3.25 8.36 -6.09
C PRO A 55 -4.02 8.68 -4.80
N HIS A 56 -3.86 7.83 -3.78
CA HIS A 56 -4.61 7.91 -2.52
C HIS A 56 -3.81 8.59 -1.41
N ALA A 57 -2.49 8.63 -1.52
CA ALA A 57 -1.59 9.17 -0.51
C ALA A 57 -1.38 10.70 -0.67
N PRO A 58 -1.64 11.52 0.35
CA PRO A 58 -1.50 12.97 0.25
C PRO A 58 -0.02 13.43 0.32
N GLY A 59 0.30 14.50 -0.42
CA GLY A 59 1.56 15.24 -0.28
C GLY A 59 2.83 14.42 -0.49
N TYR A 60 3.75 14.45 0.49
CA TYR A 60 5.02 13.72 0.41
C TYR A 60 4.85 12.20 0.50
N ALA A 61 3.78 11.71 1.15
CA ALA A 61 3.53 10.27 1.21
C ALA A 61 3.34 9.69 -0.19
N GLY A 62 2.58 10.36 -1.06
CA GLY A 62 2.44 9.97 -2.46
C GLY A 62 3.78 9.90 -3.20
N LYS A 63 4.61 10.94 -3.09
CA LYS A 63 5.95 10.95 -3.73
C LYS A 63 6.82 9.78 -3.29
N LEU A 64 6.77 9.41 -2.01
CA LEU A 64 7.53 8.28 -1.47
C LEU A 64 7.00 6.93 -1.96
N MET A 65 5.69 6.79 -2.20
CA MET A 65 5.12 5.53 -2.70
C MET A 65 5.76 5.08 -4.00
N MET A 66 6.07 6.02 -4.92
CA MET A 66 6.73 5.66 -6.17
C MET A 66 8.17 5.18 -5.97
N VAL A 67 8.88 5.77 -5.01
CA VAL A 67 10.23 5.32 -4.64
C VAL A 67 10.17 3.92 -4.04
N ILE A 68 9.23 3.68 -3.12
CA ILE A 68 9.03 2.37 -2.48
C ILE A 68 8.68 1.30 -3.51
N ALA A 69 7.79 1.61 -4.46
CA ALA A 69 7.39 0.68 -5.52
C ALA A 69 8.60 0.20 -6.34
N ARG A 70 9.44 1.15 -6.78
CA ARG A 70 10.65 0.87 -7.55
C ARG A 70 11.66 0.02 -6.78
N LEU A 71 11.82 0.27 -5.49
CA LEU A 71 12.72 -0.52 -4.64
C LEU A 71 12.25 -1.98 -4.55
N PHE A 72 10.96 -2.21 -4.33
CA PHE A 72 10.40 -3.57 -4.25
C PHE A 72 10.40 -4.30 -5.59
N TRP A 73 10.08 -3.62 -6.70
CA TRP A 73 10.22 -4.22 -8.03
C TRP A 73 11.68 -4.57 -8.34
N SER A 74 12.62 -3.69 -8.01
CA SER A 74 14.05 -3.97 -8.17
C SER A 74 14.47 -5.18 -7.34
N ALA A 75 14.00 -5.29 -6.09
CA ALA A 75 14.30 -6.45 -5.23
C ALA A 75 13.71 -7.75 -5.79
N ALA A 76 12.54 -7.68 -6.44
CA ALA A 76 11.94 -8.80 -7.16
C ALA A 76 12.66 -9.16 -8.47
N GLY A 77 13.62 -8.34 -8.93
CA GLY A 77 14.17 -8.44 -10.29
C GLY A 77 13.13 -8.16 -11.37
N ALA A 78 12.08 -7.40 -11.05
CA ALA A 78 11.07 -6.94 -11.98
C ALA A 78 11.45 -5.55 -12.53
N GLY A 79 11.08 -5.30 -13.80
CA GLY A 79 11.18 -3.96 -14.38
C GLY A 79 10.19 -2.98 -13.74
N GLU A 80 10.43 -1.68 -13.90
CA GLU A 80 9.45 -0.67 -13.53
C GLU A 80 8.16 -0.88 -14.32
N LYS A 81 7.02 -0.85 -13.63
CA LYS A 81 5.70 -1.03 -14.24
C LYS A 81 4.95 0.28 -14.31
N GLU A 82 4.03 0.37 -15.26
CA GLU A 82 3.06 1.46 -15.28
C GLU A 82 2.10 1.34 -14.10
N GLY A 83 1.84 2.48 -13.44
CA GLY A 83 0.89 2.54 -12.34
C GLY A 83 -0.51 2.20 -12.82
N ARG A 84 -1.18 1.29 -12.10
CA ARG A 84 -2.57 0.92 -12.37
C ARG A 84 -3.52 1.81 -11.57
N ASN A 85 -4.67 2.14 -12.15
CA ASN A 85 -5.69 2.94 -11.48
C ASN A 85 -6.57 2.06 -10.58
N ALA A 86 -6.05 1.68 -9.40
CA ALA A 86 -6.73 0.81 -8.46
C ALA A 86 -7.67 1.59 -7.51
N SER A 87 -8.88 1.06 -7.29
CA SER A 87 -9.80 1.61 -6.30
C SER A 87 -9.36 1.26 -4.87
N LEU A 88 -9.81 2.03 -3.88
CA LEU A 88 -9.55 1.70 -2.46
C LEU A 88 -10.08 0.32 -2.07
N GLU A 89 -11.17 -0.14 -2.67
CA GLU A 89 -11.71 -1.48 -2.41
C GLU A 89 -10.79 -2.59 -2.95
N ASP A 90 -10.22 -2.39 -4.15
CA ASP A 90 -9.27 -3.35 -4.73
C ASP A 90 -7.96 -3.39 -3.93
N ILE A 91 -7.52 -2.22 -3.47
CA ILE A 91 -6.34 -2.08 -2.62
C ILE A 91 -6.57 -2.83 -1.30
N GLU A 92 -7.71 -2.63 -0.65
CA GLU A 92 -8.07 -3.31 0.61
C GLU A 92 -8.06 -4.84 0.47
N LYS A 93 -8.67 -5.36 -0.60
CA LYS A 93 -8.70 -6.82 -0.87
C LYS A 93 -7.30 -7.39 -1.11
N ARG A 94 -6.48 -6.71 -1.91
CA ARG A 94 -5.11 -7.15 -2.20
C ARG A 94 -4.19 -7.01 -1.01
N LEU A 95 -4.41 -5.98 -0.18
CA LEU A 95 -3.63 -5.75 1.02
C LEU A 95 -3.78 -6.90 2.01
N ALA A 96 -5.00 -7.41 2.19
CA ALA A 96 -5.25 -8.58 3.03
C ALA A 96 -4.47 -9.83 2.55
N ASN A 97 -4.43 -10.06 1.23
CA ASN A 97 -3.64 -11.16 0.65
C ASN A 97 -2.13 -10.94 0.87
N LEU A 98 -1.65 -9.72 0.62
CA LEU A 98 -0.24 -9.37 0.80
C LEU A 98 0.20 -9.50 2.26
N GLU A 99 -0.63 -9.07 3.20
CA GLU A 99 -0.39 -9.24 4.64
C GLU A 99 -0.21 -10.72 5.01
N GLY A 100 -1.06 -11.61 4.47
CA GLY A 100 -0.93 -13.06 4.68
C GLY A 100 0.37 -13.67 4.16
N LYS A 101 1.04 -13.03 3.18
CA LYS A 101 2.35 -13.47 2.67
C LYS A 101 3.54 -12.92 3.47
N ILE A 102 3.36 -11.79 4.16
CA ILE A 102 4.44 -11.09 4.87
C ILE A 102 4.54 -11.51 6.36
N GLY A 103 3.44 -11.98 6.96
CA GLY A 103 3.34 -12.19 8.40
C GLY A 103 2.80 -10.95 9.11
#